data_AF-A0A7J9GJ81-F1
#
_entry.id   AF-A0A7J9GJ81-F1
#
_cell.length_a   1.000
_cell.length_b   1.000
_cell.length_c   1.000
_cell.angle_alpha   90.00
_cell.angle_beta   90.00
_cell.angle_gamma   90.00
#
_symmetry.space_group_name_H-M   'P 1'
#
loop_
_entity.id
_entity.type
_entity.pdbx_description
1 polymer ?
#
loop_
_entity_poly.entity_id
_entity_poly.type
_entity_poly.pdbx_seq_one_letter_code
_entity_poly.pdbx_strand_id
1 'polypeptide(L)'
;MLATTLAQYRSKPRVYIGCMKSGPVLSEKGVKYHEPEYWKFGEDGNKYFRHATGQIYGISKDLAAYISINSPILHRYANEDVSLGSWLIGLEVEHVDDRSMCCGTPPDCEWKAQAGNICVASFDWSCSGVCKSVEKMKYVHNSCGEGDSGIWKSDF
;
A
#
# COMPACT_ATOMS: atom_id res chain seq x y z
N MET A 1 -7.54 14.82 -0.11
CA MET A 1 -7.41 13.75 0.90
C MET A 1 -6.10 13.01 0.74
N LEU A 2 -5.60 12.51 -0.40
CA LEU A 2 -4.22 12.00 -0.49
C LEU A 2 -3.20 13.05 -0.02
N ALA A 3 -3.29 14.26 -0.59
CA ALA A 3 -2.34 15.31 -0.30
C ALA A 3 -2.46 15.84 1.16
N THR A 4 -3.67 15.89 1.72
CA THR A 4 -3.88 16.19 3.15
C THR A 4 -3.25 15.13 4.05
N THR A 5 -3.46 13.83 3.75
CA THR A 5 -2.84 12.74 4.48
C THR A 5 -1.31 12.85 4.41
N LEU A 6 -0.74 13.03 3.21
CA LEU A 6 0.71 13.17 3.05
C LEU A 6 1.28 14.41 3.74
N ALA A 7 0.55 15.53 3.77
CA ALA A 7 0.97 16.75 4.45
C ALA A 7 1.21 16.54 5.96
N GLN A 8 0.43 15.66 6.61
CA GLN A 8 0.61 15.32 8.02
C GLN A 8 1.95 14.64 8.32
N TYR A 9 2.54 13.96 7.33
CA TYR A 9 3.81 13.23 7.47
C TYR A 9 4.98 13.89 6.76
N ARG A 10 4.77 15.03 6.08
CA ARG A 10 5.78 15.71 5.25
C ARG A 10 7.08 16.03 5.99
N SER A 11 6.98 16.46 7.24
CA SER A 11 8.13 16.84 8.08
C SER A 11 8.68 15.69 8.92
N LYS A 12 8.02 14.53 8.94
CA LYS A 12 8.44 13.38 9.73
C LYS A 12 9.52 12.57 8.99
N PRO A 13 10.69 12.35 9.60
CA PRO A 13 11.70 11.46 9.03
C PRO A 13 11.29 10.00 9.20
N ARG A 14 11.81 9.11 8.36
CA ARG A 14 11.64 7.65 8.45
C ARG A 14 10.19 7.18 8.65
N VAL A 15 9.30 7.64 7.80
CA VAL A 15 7.89 7.21 7.80
C VAL A 15 7.61 6.28 6.64
N TYR A 16 6.92 5.18 6.93
CA TYR A 16 6.32 4.28 5.95
C TYR A 16 4.81 4.21 6.20
N ILE A 17 4.03 4.77 5.28
CA ILE A 17 2.57 4.88 5.38
C ILE A 17 1.89 4.05 4.30
N GLY A 18 0.80 3.39 4.68
CA GLY A 18 -0.07 2.68 3.76
C GLY A 18 -1.10 1.87 4.53
N CYS A 19 -1.92 1.10 3.83
CA CYS A 19 -2.80 0.15 4.49
C CYS A 19 -2.02 -1.10 4.89
N MET A 20 -1.69 -1.21 6.17
CA MET A 20 -0.79 -2.23 6.68
C MET A 20 -1.51 -3.57 6.80
N LYS A 21 -0.83 -4.63 6.34
CA LYS A 21 -1.31 -6.01 6.37
C LYS A 21 -0.19 -6.96 6.79
N SER A 22 -0.61 -8.17 7.13
CA SER A 22 0.23 -9.35 7.22
C SER A 22 -0.64 -10.53 6.82
N GLY A 23 -0.13 -11.39 5.95
CA GLY A 23 -0.86 -12.48 5.33
C GLY A 23 0.03 -13.72 5.19
N PRO A 24 -0.56 -14.87 4.87
CA PRO A 24 0.20 -16.11 4.70
C PRO A 24 1.29 -15.94 3.65
N VAL A 25 2.45 -16.54 3.91
CA VAL A 25 3.52 -16.65 2.91
C VAL A 25 3.04 -17.56 1.79
N LEU A 26 3.18 -17.14 0.53
CA LEU A 26 2.73 -17.90 -0.64
C LEU A 26 3.77 -18.97 -1.02
N SER A 27 3.89 -20.02 -0.20
CA SER A 27 4.86 -21.11 -0.38
C SER A 27 4.42 -22.19 -1.39
N GLU A 28 3.13 -22.25 -1.72
CA GLU A 28 2.60 -23.26 -2.66
C GLU A 28 3.02 -22.98 -4.11
N LYS A 29 3.55 -23.99 -4.81
CA LYS A 29 3.90 -23.86 -6.23
C LYS A 29 2.62 -23.74 -7.07
N GLY A 30 2.64 -22.86 -8.07
CA GLY A 30 1.55 -22.69 -9.03
C GLY A 30 0.53 -21.61 -8.66
N VAL A 31 0.58 -21.06 -7.44
CA VAL A 31 -0.20 -19.87 -7.09
C VAL A 31 0.45 -18.60 -7.64
N LYS A 32 -0.37 -17.58 -7.90
CA LYS A 32 0.13 -16.26 -8.29
C LYS A 32 1.03 -15.72 -7.17
N TYR A 33 2.21 -15.23 -7.54
CA TYR A 33 3.22 -14.71 -6.61
C TYR A 33 3.78 -15.76 -5.62
N HIS A 34 3.85 -17.04 -6.02
CA HIS A 34 4.64 -18.03 -5.30
C HIS A 34 6.04 -17.47 -4.98
N GLU A 35 6.42 -17.52 -3.70
CA GLU A 35 7.71 -17.05 -3.20
C GLU A 35 8.69 -18.23 -3.16
N PRO A 36 9.69 -18.33 -4.06
CA PRO A 36 10.61 -19.46 -4.09
C PRO A 36 11.48 -19.58 -2.84
N GLU A 37 11.75 -18.45 -2.17
CA GLU A 37 12.56 -18.37 -0.95
C GLU A 37 11.70 -18.21 0.30
N TYR A 38 10.49 -18.80 0.29
CA TYR A 38 9.50 -18.71 1.38
C TYR A 38 10.07 -19.12 2.75
N TRP A 39 11.03 -20.04 2.77
CA TRP A 39 11.71 -20.53 3.97
C TRP A 39 12.43 -19.40 4.75
N LYS A 40 12.76 -18.27 4.11
CA LYS A 40 13.34 -17.10 4.79
C LYS A 40 12.36 -16.40 5.74
N PHE A 41 11.06 -16.66 5.60
CA PHE A 41 10.02 -16.12 6.48
C PHE A 41 9.72 -17.06 7.68
N GLY A 42 10.54 -18.10 7.86
CA GLY A 42 10.44 -19.07 8.96
C GLY A 42 9.71 -20.35 8.54
N GLU A 43 8.88 -20.87 9.44
CA GLU A 43 8.25 -22.18 9.31
C GLU A 43 6.93 -22.12 8.53
N ASP A 44 6.45 -23.30 8.12
CA ASP A 44 5.16 -23.45 7.45
C ASP A 44 4.02 -22.89 8.33
N GLY A 45 3.17 -22.07 7.72
CA GLY A 45 2.11 -21.34 8.42
C GLY A 45 2.50 -19.94 8.90
N ASN A 46 3.79 -19.57 8.79
CA ASN A 46 4.21 -18.19 9.04
C ASN A 46 3.59 -17.21 8.04
N LYS A 47 3.55 -15.96 8.49
CA LYS A 47 3.04 -14.83 7.72
C LYS A 47 4.20 -13.93 7.30
N TYR A 48 4.03 -13.23 6.19
CA TYR A 48 4.90 -12.12 5.84
C TYR A 48 4.96 -11.12 7.01
N PHE A 49 6.13 -10.49 7.21
CA PHE A 49 6.24 -9.33 8.08
C PHE A 49 5.24 -8.25 7.67
N ARG A 50 4.90 -7.38 8.61
CA ARG A 50 3.95 -6.30 8.35
C ARG A 50 4.45 -5.40 7.23
N HIS A 51 3.63 -5.19 6.21
CA HIS A 51 3.91 -4.35 5.05
C HIS A 51 2.63 -3.62 4.61
N ALA A 52 2.77 -2.50 3.91
CA ALA A 52 1.64 -1.82 3.27
C ALA A 52 1.19 -2.59 2.03
N THR A 53 -0.10 -2.59 1.74
CA THR A 53 -0.66 -3.26 0.55
C THR A 53 -0.27 -2.52 -0.74
N GLY A 54 0.12 -3.24 -1.79
CA GLY A 54 0.70 -2.69 -3.02
C GLY A 54 -0.16 -1.75 -3.91
N GLN A 55 -1.36 -1.30 -3.49
CA GLN A 55 -2.12 -0.31 -4.28
C GLN A 55 -1.49 1.06 -4.21
N ILE A 56 -1.16 1.49 -2.98
CA ILE A 56 -0.46 2.74 -2.73
C ILE A 56 0.19 2.66 -1.35
N TYR A 57 1.41 3.16 -1.27
CA TYR A 57 2.12 3.42 -0.04
C TYR A 57 3.00 4.65 -0.23
N GLY A 58 3.37 5.30 0.87
CA GLY A 58 4.29 6.41 0.91
C GLY A 58 5.48 6.09 1.79
N ILE A 59 6.67 6.55 1.38
CA ILE A 59 7.87 6.54 2.21
C ILE A 59 8.47 7.93 2.26
N SER A 60 9.08 8.30 3.38
CA SER A 60 9.80 9.56 3.51
C SER A 60 11.05 9.61 2.62
N LYS A 61 11.49 10.83 2.29
CA LYS A 61 12.62 11.07 1.36
C LYS A 61 13.91 10.36 1.79
N ASP A 62 14.20 10.33 3.09
CA ASP A 62 15.38 9.67 3.66
C ASP A 62 15.34 8.15 3.46
N LEU A 63 14.18 7.51 3.61
CA LEU A 63 14.03 6.08 3.30
C LEU A 63 14.16 5.80 1.81
N ALA A 64 13.57 6.65 0.96
CA ALA A 64 13.72 6.53 -0.48
C ALA A 64 15.20 6.65 -0.91
N ALA A 65 15.95 7.58 -0.32
CA ALA A 65 17.38 7.73 -0.54
C ALA A 65 18.16 6.51 -0.04
N TYR A 66 17.86 6.00 1.16
CA TYR A 66 18.47 4.80 1.70
C TYR A 66 18.26 3.59 0.78
N ILE A 67 17.03 3.38 0.31
CA ILE A 67 16.70 2.28 -0.61
C ILE A 67 17.47 2.43 -1.92
N SER A 68 17.52 3.65 -2.49
CA SER A 68 18.23 3.91 -3.74
C SER A 68 19.72 3.59 -3.63
N ILE A 69 20.38 4.09 -2.57
CA ILE A 69 21.81 3.89 -2.31
C ILE A 69 22.14 2.40 -2.10
N ASN A 70 21.31 1.68 -1.34
CA ASN A 70 21.57 0.29 -0.97
C ASN A 70 20.92 -0.73 -1.92
N SER A 71 20.26 -0.28 -2.99
CA SER A 71 19.52 -1.15 -3.92
C SER A 71 20.26 -2.38 -4.46
N PRO A 72 21.61 -2.39 -4.65
CA PRO A 72 22.31 -3.59 -5.10
C PRO A 72 22.31 -4.77 -4.11
N ILE A 73 22.10 -4.49 -2.82
CA ILE A 73 22.11 -5.51 -1.75
C ILE A 73 20.71 -5.79 -1.16
N LEU A 74 19.70 -5.01 -1.56
CA LEU A 74 18.33 -5.20 -1.09
C LEU A 74 17.70 -6.39 -1.81
N HIS A 75 17.37 -7.43 -1.03
CA HIS A 75 16.80 -8.65 -1.55
C HIS A 75 15.36 -8.43 -2.03
N ARG A 76 15.04 -8.86 -3.26
CA ARG A 76 13.71 -8.74 -3.84
C ARG A 76 12.98 -10.08 -3.77
N TYR A 77 11.83 -10.07 -3.14
CA TYR A 77 10.86 -11.17 -3.09
C TYR A 77 9.93 -11.12 -4.30
N ALA A 78 9.12 -12.17 -4.49
CA ALA A 78 8.17 -12.29 -5.59
C ALA A 78 7.10 -11.17 -5.60
N ASN A 79 6.77 -10.63 -4.42
CA ASN A 79 5.94 -9.44 -4.26
C ASN A 79 6.80 -8.22 -3.92
N GLU A 80 6.54 -7.11 -4.59
CA GLU A 80 7.19 -5.81 -4.42
C GLU A 80 6.85 -5.17 -3.07
N ASP A 81 5.60 -5.30 -2.61
CA ASP A 81 5.14 -4.73 -1.35
C ASP A 81 5.74 -5.47 -0.15
N VAL A 82 5.86 -6.79 -0.25
CA VAL A 82 6.62 -7.64 0.68
C VAL A 82 8.10 -7.28 0.68
N SER A 83 8.69 -7.03 -0.50
CA SER A 83 10.10 -6.60 -0.61
C SER A 83 10.34 -5.30 0.14
N LEU A 84 9.52 -4.28 -0.13
CA LEU A 84 9.63 -2.99 0.53
C LEU A 84 9.46 -3.12 2.05
N GLY A 85 8.41 -3.79 2.52
CA GLY A 85 8.18 -3.96 3.96
C GLY A 85 9.32 -4.72 4.65
N SER A 86 9.90 -5.71 3.98
CA SER A 86 11.02 -6.48 4.52
C SER A 86 12.31 -5.66 4.62
N TRP A 87 12.56 -4.71 3.72
CA TRP A 87 13.72 -3.81 3.84
C TRP A 87 13.60 -2.87 5.04
N LEU A 88 12.37 -2.47 5.37
CA LEU A 88 12.10 -1.47 6.41
C LEU A 88 11.97 -2.08 7.82
N ILE A 89 11.70 -3.39 7.94
CA ILE A 89 11.50 -4.04 9.26
C ILE A 89 12.76 -3.99 10.15
N GLY A 90 13.95 -3.96 9.54
CA GLY A 90 15.24 -3.86 10.25
C GLY A 90 15.70 -2.42 10.52
N LEU A 91 14.91 -1.43 10.12
CA LEU A 91 15.22 0.00 10.28
C LEU A 91 14.31 0.63 11.33
N GLU A 92 14.77 1.73 11.94
CA GLU A 92 13.96 2.52 12.88
C GLU A 92 12.95 3.41 12.12
N VAL A 93 11.87 2.78 11.63
CA VAL A 93 10.83 3.37 10.77
C VAL A 93 9.47 3.40 11.46
N GLU A 94 8.80 4.56 11.42
CA GLU A 94 7.39 4.70 11.83
C GLU A 94 6.49 4.04 10.77
N HIS A 95 5.86 2.92 11.13
CA HIS A 95 4.85 2.26 10.30
C HIS A 95 3.47 2.84 10.61
N VAL A 96 2.85 3.48 9.62
CA VAL A 96 1.53 4.10 9.76
C VAL A 96 0.51 3.24 9.02
N ASP A 97 -0.44 2.65 9.76
CA ASP A 97 -1.59 1.93 9.21
C ASP A 97 -2.73 2.89 8.90
N ASP A 98 -2.82 3.33 7.64
CA ASP A 98 -3.92 4.16 7.15
C ASP A 98 -4.91 3.33 6.33
N ARG A 99 -6.05 3.02 6.94
CA ARG A 99 -7.12 2.22 6.31
C ARG A 99 -7.87 2.96 5.21
N SER A 100 -7.71 4.28 5.08
CA SER A 100 -8.26 5.02 3.95
C SER A 100 -7.53 4.70 2.64
N MET A 101 -6.33 4.11 2.71
CA MET A 101 -5.50 3.72 1.55
C MET A 101 -5.85 2.33 0.98
N CYS A 102 -6.93 1.68 1.43
CA CYS A 102 -7.36 0.36 0.96
C CYS A 102 -8.87 0.10 1.09
N CYS A 103 -9.69 1.12 0.84
CA CYS A 103 -11.13 0.93 0.85
C CYS A 103 -11.58 -0.03 -0.26
N GLY A 104 -12.73 -0.67 -0.08
CA GLY A 104 -13.40 -1.38 -1.17
C GLY A 104 -13.78 -0.42 -2.30
N THR A 105 -13.84 -0.91 -3.54
CA THR A 105 -14.55 -0.17 -4.60
C THR A 105 -16.06 -0.07 -4.27
N PRO A 106 -16.87 0.69 -5.01
CA PRO A 106 -18.29 0.83 -4.69
C PRO A 106 -19.01 -0.50 -4.45
N PRO A 107 -19.88 -0.56 -3.43
CA PRO A 107 -20.44 0.58 -2.70
C PRO A 107 -19.61 1.08 -1.49
N ASP A 108 -18.50 0.43 -1.11
CA ASP A 108 -17.80 0.72 0.15
C ASP A 108 -17.22 2.14 0.19
N CYS A 109 -16.41 2.53 -0.80
CA CYS A 109 -15.83 3.87 -0.84
C CYS A 109 -16.88 4.99 -0.96
N GLU A 110 -18.05 4.73 -1.55
CA GLU A 110 -19.16 5.69 -1.63
C GLU A 110 -19.79 5.91 -0.25
N TRP A 111 -20.11 4.83 0.47
CA TRP A 111 -20.65 4.93 1.83
C TRP A 111 -19.67 5.60 2.79
N LYS A 112 -18.37 5.29 2.66
CA LYS A 112 -17.32 5.95 3.46
C LYS A 112 -17.23 7.44 3.14
N ALA A 113 -17.31 7.83 1.86
CA ALA A 113 -17.34 9.23 1.47
C ALA A 113 -18.57 9.98 2.02
N GLN A 114 -19.76 9.36 1.98
CA GLN A 114 -21.00 9.92 2.56
C GLN A 114 -20.89 10.12 4.08
N ALA A 115 -20.14 9.25 4.77
CA ALA A 115 -19.84 9.37 6.19
C ALA A 115 -18.69 10.35 6.51
N GLY A 116 -18.15 11.08 5.52
CA GLY A 116 -17.04 12.01 5.67
C GLY A 116 -15.64 11.36 5.72
N ASN A 117 -15.55 10.04 5.54
CA ASN A 117 -14.31 9.27 5.55
C ASN A 117 -13.86 8.95 4.13
N ILE A 118 -13.53 9.97 3.34
CA ILE A 118 -13.10 9.80 1.94
C ILE A 118 -11.85 8.92 1.88
N CYS A 119 -11.83 7.98 0.94
CA CYS A 119 -10.72 7.05 0.78
C CYS A 119 -9.60 7.64 -0.08
N VAL A 120 -8.35 7.45 0.35
CA VAL A 120 -7.16 7.79 -0.44
C VAL A 120 -7.00 6.83 -1.62
N ALA A 121 -7.33 5.56 -1.44
CA ALA A 121 -7.34 4.57 -2.51
C ALA A 121 -8.44 3.53 -2.34
N SER A 122 -8.92 3.02 -3.48
CA SER A 122 -9.97 2.00 -3.57
C SER A 122 -9.45 0.75 -4.30
N PHE A 123 -9.90 -0.42 -3.84
CA PHE A 123 -9.35 -1.72 -4.19
C PHE A 123 -10.37 -2.86 -4.02
N ASP A 124 -10.26 -3.88 -4.86
CA ASP A 124 -11.00 -5.14 -4.77
C ASP A 124 -10.06 -6.30 -4.40
N TRP A 125 -10.22 -6.84 -3.19
CA TRP A 125 -9.44 -7.97 -2.68
C TRP A 125 -9.52 -9.22 -3.56
N SER A 126 -10.67 -9.44 -4.23
CA SER A 126 -10.94 -10.64 -5.02
C SER A 126 -10.08 -10.79 -6.27
N CYS A 127 -9.53 -9.69 -6.80
CA CYS A 127 -8.73 -9.71 -8.04
C CYS A 127 -7.38 -9.02 -7.91
N SER A 128 -6.99 -8.59 -6.69
CA SER A 128 -5.74 -7.87 -6.46
C SER A 128 -5.60 -6.60 -7.31
N GLY A 129 -6.67 -5.81 -7.38
CA GLY A 129 -6.68 -4.50 -8.05
C GLY A 129 -8.10 -3.93 -8.08
N VAL A 130 -8.47 -3.20 -9.12
CA VAL A 130 -9.88 -2.95 -9.45
C VAL A 130 -10.33 -4.04 -10.40
N CYS A 131 -11.36 -4.82 -10.05
CA CYS A 131 -11.82 -5.90 -10.91
C CYS A 131 -12.44 -5.32 -12.18
N LYS A 132 -12.26 -5.95 -13.35
CA LYS A 132 -12.76 -5.41 -14.63
C LYS A 132 -12.35 -3.93 -14.78
N SER A 133 -11.05 -3.66 -14.59
CA SER A 133 -10.51 -2.31 -14.40
C SER A 133 -10.80 -1.40 -15.59
N VAL A 134 -10.79 -1.92 -16.81
CA VAL A 134 -11.11 -1.18 -18.04
C VAL A 134 -12.50 -0.55 -17.94
N GLU A 135 -13.48 -1.29 -17.45
CA GLU A 135 -14.85 -0.83 -17.30
C GLU A 135 -15.09 -0.06 -16.00
N LYS A 136 -14.55 -0.55 -14.89
CA LYS A 136 -14.87 -0.02 -13.54
C LYS A 136 -14.05 1.19 -13.15
N MET A 137 -12.83 1.37 -13.64
CA MET A 137 -11.94 2.43 -13.11
C MET A 137 -12.53 3.83 -13.28
N LYS A 138 -13.20 4.11 -14.40
CA LYS A 138 -13.90 5.39 -14.63
C LYS A 138 -15.03 5.59 -13.62
N TYR A 139 -15.81 4.54 -13.36
CA TYR A 139 -16.91 4.59 -12.39
C TYR A 139 -16.39 4.79 -10.96
N VAL A 140 -15.35 4.05 -10.56
CA VAL A 140 -14.70 4.19 -9.24
C VAL A 140 -14.14 5.60 -9.06
N HIS A 141 -13.45 6.13 -10.07
CA HIS A 141 -12.90 7.48 -10.03
C HIS A 141 -13.99 8.54 -9.85
N ASN A 142 -15.08 8.45 -10.61
CA ASN A 142 -16.18 9.41 -10.52
C ASN A 142 -16.94 9.34 -9.19
N SER A 143 -17.05 8.15 -8.60
CA SER A 143 -17.88 7.92 -7.41
C SER A 143 -17.11 8.10 -6.10
N CYS A 144 -15.81 7.84 -6.11
CA CYS A 144 -14.97 7.82 -4.91
C CYS A 144 -13.76 8.76 -4.98
N GLY A 145 -13.57 9.49 -6.08
CA GLY A 145 -12.50 10.47 -6.23
C GLY A 145 -12.74 11.73 -5.40
N GLU A 146 -11.65 12.45 -5.10
CA GLU A 146 -11.65 13.68 -4.28
C GLU A 146 -12.10 14.92 -5.05
N GLY A 147 -12.59 14.77 -6.28
CA GLY A 147 -12.91 15.83 -7.22
C GLY A 147 -11.70 16.47 -7.91
N ASP A 148 -11.94 17.22 -8.99
CA ASP A 148 -10.89 17.78 -9.87
C ASP A 148 -9.94 18.77 -9.17
N SER A 149 -10.37 19.38 -8.06
CA SER A 149 -9.56 20.32 -7.27
C SER A 149 -8.77 19.67 -6.13
N GLY A 150 -8.93 18.37 -5.87
CA GLY A 150 -8.41 17.73 -4.66
C GLY A 150 -6.88 17.70 -4.54
N ILE A 151 -6.16 17.50 -5.65
CA ILE A 151 -4.69 17.42 -5.67
C ILE A 151 -4.06 18.75 -6.09
N TRP A 152 -4.58 19.38 -7.15
CA TRP A 152 -3.89 20.48 -7.84
C TRP A 152 -4.06 21.87 -7.22
N LYS A 153 -5.06 22.08 -6.35
CA LYS A 153 -5.31 23.37 -5.68
C LYS A 153 -4.93 23.38 -4.21
N SER A 154 -4.11 22.41 -3.82
CA SER A 154 -3.89 22.15 -2.42
C SER A 154 -2.61 22.86 -1.95
N ASP A 155 -2.80 23.94 -1.19
CA ASP A 155 -1.72 24.75 -0.62
C ASP A 155 -1.14 24.01 0.60
N PHE A 156 -0.20 23.09 0.37
CA PHE A 156 0.47 22.30 1.42
C PHE A 156 1.94 22.65 1.64
#